data_AF-A0AA51DFF2-F1
#
_entry.id   AF-A0AA51DFF2-F1
#
_cell.length_a   1.000
_cell.length_b   1.000
_cell.length_c   1.000
_cell.angle_alpha   90.00
_cell.angle_beta   90.00
_cell.angle_gamma   90.00
#
_symmetry.space_group_name_H-M   'P 1'
#
loop_
_entity.id
_entity.type
_entity.pdbx_description
1 polymer ?
#
loop_
_entity_poly.entity_id
_entity_poly.type
_entity_poly.pdbx_seq_one_letter_code
_entity_poly.pdbx_strand_id
1 'polypeptide(L)'
;MKKIIAFILSTCLIGILLLGVNDLPRFGSENNPANNEVSKYYIENSVKDTGATNIVTGIILDYRAFDTFVEASVLFTAAVIVIILLKKDKQENQDDNYIK
;
A
#
# COMPACT_ATOMS: atom_id res chain seq x y z
N MET A 1 -26.63 12.66 -15.41
CA MET A 1 -25.49 13.60 -15.53
C MET A 1 -24.29 13.20 -14.67
N LYS A 2 -24.41 13.08 -13.33
CA LYS A 2 -23.27 12.72 -12.44
C LYS A 2 -22.51 11.44 -12.84
N LYS A 3 -23.23 10.37 -13.23
CA LYS A 3 -22.61 9.11 -13.70
C LYS A 3 -21.83 9.28 -15.01
N ILE A 4 -22.33 10.11 -15.93
CA ILE A 4 -21.68 10.41 -17.21
C ILE A 4 -20.42 11.23 -16.97
N ILE A 5 -20.49 12.23 -16.08
CA ILE A 5 -19.33 13.03 -15.66
C ILE A 5 -18.26 12.13 -15.01
N ALA A 6 -18.65 11.25 -14.09
CA ALA A 6 -17.72 10.31 -13.44
C ALA A 6 -17.06 9.37 -14.46
N PHE A 7 -17.82 8.87 -15.44
CA PHE A 7 -17.29 8.03 -16.51
C PHE A 7 -16.28 8.77 -17.40
N ILE A 8 -16.59 10.00 -17.80
CA ILE A 8 -15.68 10.84 -18.60
C ILE A 8 -14.41 11.12 -17.81
N LEU A 9 -14.52 11.46 -16.52
CA LEU A 9 -13.40 11.79 -15.66
C LEU A 9 -12.49 10.58 -15.41
N SER A 10 -13.08 9.41 -15.16
CA SER A 10 -12.32 8.15 -15.03
C SER A 10 -11.60 7.78 -16.32
N THR A 11 -12.26 7.93 -17.47
CA THR A 11 -11.65 7.63 -18.79
C THR A 11 -10.52 8.60 -19.09
N CYS A 12 -10.70 9.88 -18.77
CA CYS A 12 -9.66 10.90 -18.90
C CYS A 12 -8.44 10.56 -18.01
N LEU A 13 -8.68 10.21 -16.75
CA LEU A 13 -7.60 9.81 -15.82
C LEU A 13 -6.84 8.58 -16.34
N ILE A 14 -7.54 7.55 -16.83
CA ILE A 14 -6.92 6.37 -17.44
C ILE A 14 -6.06 6.79 -18.64
N GLY A 15 -6.57 7.68 -19.52
CA GLY A 15 -5.80 8.19 -20.64
C GLY A 15 -4.51 8.89 -20.22
N ILE A 16 -4.57 9.74 -19.19
CA ILE A 16 -3.38 10.42 -18.64
C ILE A 16 -2.37 9.41 -18.07
N LEU A 17 -2.84 8.41 -17.31
CA LEU A 17 -1.96 7.37 -16.76
C LEU A 17 -1.30 6.53 -17.87
N LEU A 18 -2.03 6.21 -18.94
CA LEU A 18 -1.48 5.47 -20.09
C LEU A 18 -0.42 6.26 -20.86
N LEU A 19 -0.56 7.59 -20.95
CA LEU A 19 0.49 8.44 -21.50
C LEU A 19 1.76 8.36 -20.62
N GLY A 20 1.61 8.39 -19.29
CA GLY A 20 2.75 8.20 -18.38
C GLY A 20 3.41 6.83 -18.49
N VAL A 21 2.63 5.77 -18.75
CA VAL A 21 3.17 4.42 -19.00
C VAL A 21 3.96 4.36 -20.31
N ASN A 22 3.53 5.11 -21.34
CA ASN A 22 4.26 5.19 -22.61
C ASN A 22 5.68 5.76 -22.44
N ASP A 23 5.83 6.71 -21.51
CA ASP A 23 7.10 7.38 -21.20
C ASP A 23 8.04 6.55 -20.31
N LEU A 24 7.60 5.38 -19.82
CA LEU A 24 8.47 4.54 -18.99
C LEU A 24 9.66 3.99 -19.79
N PRO A 25 10.84 3.87 -19.16
CA PRO A 25 12.01 3.29 -19.79
C PRO A 25 11.73 1.85 -20.22
N ARG A 26 12.36 1.43 -21.34
CA ARG A 26 12.29 0.04 -21.80
C ARG A 26 12.73 -0.92 -20.70
N PHE A 27 11.98 -2.01 -20.56
CA PHE A 27 12.29 -3.05 -19.59
C PHE A 27 13.72 -3.58 -19.79
N GLY A 28 14.48 -3.70 -18.69
CA GLY A 28 15.87 -4.18 -18.72
C GLY A 28 16.90 -3.17 -19.25
N SER A 29 16.52 -1.93 -19.55
CA SER A 29 17.47 -0.87 -19.91
C SER A 29 18.44 -0.61 -18.75
N GLU A 30 19.75 -0.58 -19.03
CA GLU A 30 20.78 -0.26 -18.04
C GLU A 30 20.60 1.16 -17.49
N ASN A 31 20.21 2.10 -18.35
CA ASN A 31 19.96 3.50 -18.04
C ASN A 31 18.58 3.73 -17.37
N ASN A 32 17.95 2.70 -16.83
CA ASN A 32 16.69 2.85 -16.10
C ASN A 32 16.95 3.67 -14.82
N PRO A 33 16.19 4.74 -14.54
CA PRO A 33 16.34 5.52 -13.30
C PRO A 33 16.20 4.70 -12.01
N ALA A 34 15.56 3.53 -12.06
CA ALA A 34 15.50 2.59 -10.94
C ALA A 34 16.86 1.94 -10.62
N ASN A 35 17.78 1.88 -11.58
CA ASN A 35 19.15 1.40 -11.41
C ASN A 35 20.04 2.53 -10.89
N ASN A 36 19.82 2.94 -9.64
CA ASN A 36 20.56 4.02 -9.00
C ASN A 36 21.47 3.52 -7.87
N GLU A 37 22.16 4.45 -7.23
CA GLU A 37 23.06 4.20 -6.11
C GLU A 37 22.36 3.56 -4.91
N VAL A 38 21.08 3.86 -4.68
CA VAL A 38 20.29 3.29 -3.56
C VAL A 38 20.02 1.81 -3.81
N SER A 39 19.53 1.46 -5.00
CA SER A 39 19.32 0.08 -5.41
C SER A 39 20.61 -0.74 -5.33
N LYS A 40 21.72 -0.15 -5.80
CA LYS A 40 23.05 -0.76 -5.70
C LYS A 40 23.49 -0.97 -4.25
N TYR A 41 23.32 0.06 -3.40
CA TYR A 41 23.69 -0.02 -1.99
C TYR A 41 22.94 -1.12 -1.25
N TYR A 42 21.63 -1.24 -1.47
CA TYR A 42 20.83 -2.32 -0.87
C TYR A 42 21.31 -3.70 -1.30
N ILE A 43 21.63 -3.89 -2.58
CA ILE A 43 22.14 -5.18 -3.09
C ILE A 43 23.49 -5.53 -2.45
N GLU A 44 24.39 -4.56 -2.33
CA GLU A 44 25.77 -4.79 -1.87
C GLU A 44 25.89 -4.87 -0.34
N ASN A 45 25.08 -4.12 0.42
CA ASN A 45 25.27 -3.94 1.87
C ASN A 45 24.13 -4.48 2.74
N SER A 46 22.98 -4.85 2.20
CA SER A 46 21.82 -5.24 3.03
C SER A 46 22.14 -6.34 4.04
N VAL A 47 22.86 -7.40 3.65
CA VAL A 47 23.22 -8.48 4.58
C VAL A 47 24.10 -7.99 5.72
N LYS A 48 25.03 -7.07 5.44
CA LYS A 48 25.94 -6.51 6.44
C LYS A 48 25.23 -5.57 7.40
N ASP A 49 24.35 -4.72 6.89
CA ASP A 49 23.67 -3.69 7.68
C ASP A 49 22.51 -4.26 8.51
N THR A 50 21.80 -5.26 7.96
CA THR A 50 20.56 -5.81 8.56
C THR A 50 20.74 -7.20 9.17
N GLY A 51 21.76 -7.94 8.75
CA GLY A 51 21.92 -9.36 9.08
C GLY A 51 20.93 -10.28 8.35
N ALA A 52 19.96 -9.75 7.60
CA ALA A 52 19.01 -10.53 6.84
C ALA A 52 19.64 -11.07 5.56
N THR A 53 19.57 -12.39 5.34
CA THR A 53 19.99 -13.00 4.08
C THR A 53 19.02 -12.70 2.93
N ASN A 54 17.77 -12.39 3.26
CA ASN A 54 16.78 -11.90 2.31
C ASN A 54 16.82 -10.38 2.24
N ILE A 55 17.39 -9.87 1.14
CA ILE A 55 17.54 -8.43 0.89
C ILE A 55 16.19 -7.71 0.90
N VAL A 56 15.12 -8.31 0.36
CA VAL A 56 13.79 -7.67 0.33
C VAL A 56 13.26 -7.49 1.75
N THR A 57 13.40 -8.51 2.59
CA THR A 57 12.99 -8.44 4.00
C THR A 57 13.82 -7.42 4.77
N GLY A 58 15.14 -7.38 4.56
CA GLY A 58 16.00 -6.36 5.19
C GLY A 58 15.64 -4.94 4.74
N ILE A 59 15.27 -4.74 3.48
CA ILE A 59 14.81 -3.42 3.00
C ILE A 59 13.52 -2.99 3.71
N ILE A 60 12.48 -3.83 3.73
CA ILE A 60 11.18 -3.42 4.27
C ILE A 60 11.18 -3.32 5.81
N LEU A 61 11.98 -4.13 6.50
CA LEU A 61 11.99 -4.16 7.98
C LEU A 61 13.07 -3.30 8.63
N ASP A 62 14.15 -2.94 7.92
CA ASP A 62 15.21 -2.08 8.46
C ASP A 62 15.31 -0.74 7.72
N TYR A 63 15.70 -0.73 6.44
CA TYR A 63 15.90 0.54 5.71
C TYR A 63 14.61 1.35 5.55
N ARG A 64 13.47 0.67 5.36
CA ARG A 64 12.14 1.27 5.15
C ARG A 64 11.13 0.83 6.22
N ALA A 65 11.63 0.53 7.42
CA ALA A 65 10.84 0.04 8.55
C ALA A 65 9.60 0.89 8.86
N PHE A 66 9.71 2.23 8.71
CA PHE A 66 8.61 3.14 8.99
C PHE A 66 7.42 2.99 8.03
N ASP A 67 7.67 2.71 6.76
CA ASP A 67 6.60 2.50 5.77
C ASP A 67 5.78 1.26 6.16
N THR A 68 6.45 0.17 6.53
CA THR A 68 5.80 -1.08 6.99
C THR A 68 5.18 -0.95 8.37
N PHE A 69 5.79 -0.19 9.29
CA PHE A 69 5.22 0.07 10.62
C PHE A 69 3.88 0.83 10.52
N VAL A 70 3.81 1.83 9.64
CA VAL A 70 2.57 2.57 9.42
C VAL A 70 1.54 1.70 8.69
N GLU A 71 1.94 0.87 7.73
CA GLU A 71 1.05 -0.12 7.10
C GLU A 71 0.41 -1.05 8.16
N ALA A 72 1.22 -1.61 9.05
CA ALA A 72 0.74 -2.44 10.15
C ALA A 72 -0.19 -1.68 11.10
N SER A 73 0.11 -0.41 11.37
CA SER A 73 -0.72 0.46 12.21
C SER A 73 -2.10 0.75 11.58
N VAL A 74 -2.15 0.97 10.27
CA VAL A 74 -3.41 1.16 9.52
C VAL A 74 -4.26 -0.11 9.57
N LEU A 75 -3.66 -1.28 9.29
CA LEU A 75 -4.35 -2.56 9.35
C LEU A 75 -4.86 -2.88 10.76
N PHE A 76 -4.04 -2.62 11.78
CA PHE A 76 -4.45 -2.77 13.18
C PHE A 76 -5.64 -1.88 13.53
N THR A 77 -5.60 -0.61 13.13
CA THR A 77 -6.70 0.34 13.35
C THR A 77 -7.98 -0.12 12.66
N ALA A 78 -7.89 -0.58 11.41
CA ALA A 78 -9.02 -1.14 10.68
C ALA A 78 -9.63 -2.35 11.40
N ALA A 79 -8.80 -3.28 11.89
CA ALA A 79 -9.25 -4.45 12.63
C ALA A 79 -9.98 -4.07 13.94
N VAL A 80 -9.42 -3.11 14.71
CA VAL A 80 -10.05 -2.59 15.93
C VAL A 80 -11.41 -1.96 15.62
N ILE A 81 -11.52 -1.15 14.57
CA ILE A 81 -12.79 -0.53 14.16
C ILE A 81 -13.84 -1.60 13.83
N VAL A 82 -13.48 -2.64 13.06
CA VAL A 82 -14.40 -3.73 12.72
C VAL A 82 -14.91 -4.44 13.99
N ILE A 83 -14.02 -4.74 14.93
CA ILE A 83 -14.40 -5.38 16.21
C ILE A 83 -15.37 -4.49 17.00
N ILE A 84 -15.12 -3.18 17.06
CA ILE A 84 -16.00 -2.22 17.75
C ILE A 84 -17.40 -2.20 17.09
N LEU A 85 -17.47 -2.14 15.76
CA LEU A 85 -18.73 -2.11 15.03
C LEU A 85 -19.54 -3.40 15.22
N LEU A 86 -18.90 -4.57 15.15
CA LEU A 86 -19.56 -5.86 15.40
C LEU A 86 -20.08 -5.98 16.84
N LYS A 87 -19.37 -5.42 17.83
CA LYS A 87 -19.85 -5.38 19.22
C LYS A 87 -21.06 -4.45 19.39
N LYS A 88 -21.07 -3.28 18.72
CA LYS A 88 -22.21 -2.34 18.77
C LYS A 88 -23.47 -2.98 18.19
N ASP A 89 -23.35 -3.64 17.05
CA ASP A 89 -24.48 -4.29 16.36
C ASP A 89 -25.11 -5.38 17.24
N LYS A 90 -24.29 -6.17 17.94
CA LYS A 90 -24.79 -7.19 18.87
C LYS A 90 -25.58 -6.59 20.05
N GLN A 91 -25.17 -5.43 20.58
CA GLN A 91 -25.89 -4.78 21.69
C GLN A 91 -27.23 -4.20 21.23
N GLU A 92 -27.26 -3.53 20.08
CA GLU A 92 -28.48 -2.94 19.49
C GLU A 92 -29.56 -4.02 19.23
N ASN A 93 -29.16 -5.17 18.66
CA ASN A 93 -30.06 -6.30 18.44
C ASN A 93 -30.57 -6.97 19.74
N GLN A 94 -29.82 -6.86 20.84
CA GLN A 94 -30.21 -7.43 22.12
C GLN A 94 -31.23 -6.51 22.81
N ASP A 95 -30.99 -5.20 22.81
CA ASP A 95 -31.89 -4.20 23.40
C ASP A 95 -33.25 -4.16 22.69
N ASP A 96 -33.27 -4.28 21.35
CA ASP A 96 -34.52 -4.36 20.57
C ASP A 96 -35.36 -5.63 20.87
N ASN A 97 -34.73 -6.72 21.30
CA ASN A 97 -35.44 -7.95 21.70
C ASN A 97 -36.02 -7.87 23.11
N TYR A 98 -35.55 -6.96 23.97
CA TYR A 98 -36.10 -6.76 25.32
C TYR A 98 -37.26 -5.76 25.37
N ILE A 99 -37.43 -4.95 24.31
CA ILE A 99 -38.50 -3.94 24.22
C ILE A 99 -39.78 -4.49 23.52
N LYS A 100 -39.72 -5.71 22.97
CA LYS A 100 -40.90 -6.48 22.51
C LYS A 100 -41.43 -7.42 23.59
#